data_AF-A0A8J4QT84-F1
#
_entry.id   AF-A0A8J4QT84-F1
#
_cell.length_a   1.000
_cell.length_b   1.000
_cell.length_c   1.000
_cell.angle_alpha   90.00
_cell.angle_beta   90.00
_cell.angle_gamma   90.00
#
_symmetry.space_group_name_H-M   'P 1'
#
loop_
_entity.id
_entity.type
_entity.pdbx_description
1 polymer ?
#
loop_
_entity_poly.entity_id
_entity_poly.type
_entity_poly.pdbx_seq_one_letter_code
_entity_poly.pdbx_strand_id
1 'polypeptide(L)'
;MGVAVGGVILDESLLLASNSPQHENPSLQPVADSLLRKLRHSKIPTGISCDVGLSDDKVSLLKRLATLYSFDCFILNESSVDDAKNEIMLAWGDTGGSILYVVSDKKKEFFPKLSNCGWLIVVLRSLGQESAAEGVVRVQTCGITKGLTTLYNKRKR
;
A
#
# COMPACT_ATOMS: atom_id res chain seq x y z
N MET A 1 16.30 -18.39 -4.84
CA MET A 1 15.16 -17.86 -5.61
C MET A 1 14.77 -16.55 -4.97
N GLY A 2 14.88 -15.41 -5.67
CA GLY A 2 14.48 -14.12 -5.12
C GLY A 2 12.95 -14.02 -5.03
N VAL A 3 12.43 -13.38 -4.00
CA VAL A 3 10.99 -13.11 -3.89
C VAL A 3 10.64 -12.02 -4.90
N ALA A 4 9.87 -12.37 -5.93
CA ALA A 4 9.34 -11.39 -6.89
C ALA A 4 8.04 -10.80 -6.36
N VAL A 5 7.90 -9.47 -6.45
CA VAL A 5 6.66 -8.77 -6.12
C VAL A 5 5.78 -8.77 -7.36
N GLY A 6 4.64 -9.45 -7.29
CA GLY A 6 3.68 -9.56 -8.38
C GLY A 6 2.63 -8.45 -8.42
N GLY A 7 2.41 -7.77 -7.29
CA GLY A 7 1.46 -6.67 -7.17
C GLY A 7 1.67 -5.87 -5.89
N VAL A 8 1.14 -4.64 -5.84
CA VAL A 8 1.26 -3.73 -4.69
C VAL A 8 -0.12 -3.25 -4.27
N ILE A 9 -0.43 -3.37 -2.97
CA ILE A 9 -1.65 -2.83 -2.39
C ILE A 9 -1.28 -1.77 -1.37
N LEU A 10 -1.86 -0.58 -1.52
CA LEU A 10 -1.67 0.54 -0.63
C LEU A 10 -2.86 0.69 0.31
N ASP A 11 -2.58 0.71 1.61
CA ASP A 11 -3.60 1.03 2.61
C ASP A 11 -4.01 2.50 2.55
N GLU A 12 -5.29 2.77 2.78
CA GLU A 12 -5.82 4.12 2.78
C GLU A 12 -5.13 5.02 3.81
N SER A 13 -4.62 4.46 4.91
CA SER A 13 -3.89 5.22 5.94
C SER A 13 -2.57 5.82 5.44
N LEU A 14 -2.04 5.34 4.32
CA LEU A 14 -0.87 5.93 3.64
C LEU A 14 -1.25 7.07 2.71
N LEU A 15 -2.44 6.99 2.14
CA LEU A 15 -2.91 7.97 1.16
C LEU A 15 -3.57 9.14 1.86
N LEU A 16 -4.37 8.86 2.88
CA LEU A 16 -5.15 9.85 3.62
C LEU A 16 -4.32 10.49 4.73
N ALA A 17 -4.36 11.82 4.80
CA ALA A 17 -3.83 12.54 5.94
C ALA A 17 -4.76 12.34 7.15
N SER A 18 -4.16 12.20 8.33
CA SER A 18 -4.89 12.09 9.60
C SER A 18 -5.40 13.48 10.02
N ASN A 19 -6.33 14.05 9.27
CA ASN A 19 -6.97 15.31 9.67
C ASN A 19 -7.95 15.04 10.82
N SER A 20 -7.99 15.95 11.79
CA SER A 20 -8.84 15.86 12.98
C SER A 20 -10.33 15.77 12.58
N PRO A 21 -11.19 15.20 13.43
CA PRO A 21 -12.56 14.84 13.06
C PRO A 21 -13.52 16.02 12.85
N GLN A 22 -13.01 17.25 12.74
CA GLN A 22 -13.84 18.42 12.47
C GLN A 22 -13.63 18.91 11.03
N HIS A 23 -14.56 18.50 10.17
CA HIS A 23 -15.06 19.31 9.06
C HIS A 23 -14.04 19.78 8.00
N GLU A 24 -12.99 19.00 7.77
CA GLU A 24 -12.03 19.29 6.70
C GLU A 24 -12.04 18.18 5.66
N ASN A 25 -12.11 18.60 4.39
CA ASN A 25 -12.09 17.74 3.21
C ASN A 25 -10.98 16.68 3.34
N PRO A 26 -11.25 15.43 2.94
CA PRO A 26 -10.22 14.40 2.94
C PRO A 26 -9.05 14.89 2.09
N SER A 27 -7.87 14.98 2.71
CA SER A 27 -6.66 15.45 2.06
C SER A 27 -5.66 14.32 1.93
N LEU A 28 -4.79 14.44 0.93
CA LEU A 28 -3.78 13.44 0.65
C LEU A 28 -2.50 13.73 1.40
N GLN A 29 -1.82 12.68 1.85
CA GLN A 29 -0.49 12.83 2.39
C GLN A 29 0.44 13.38 1.29
N PRO A 30 1.32 14.34 1.62
CA PRO A 30 2.26 14.92 0.65
C PRO A 30 3.14 13.88 -0.05
N VAL A 31 3.38 12.74 0.61
CA VAL A 31 4.20 11.65 0.09
C VAL A 31 3.41 10.73 -0.86
N ALA A 32 2.08 10.68 -0.74
CA ALA A 32 1.22 9.77 -1.49
C ALA A 32 1.31 9.99 -2.99
N ASP A 33 1.21 11.22 -3.47
CA ASP A 33 1.25 11.51 -4.91
C ASP A 33 2.55 11.06 -5.58
N SER A 34 3.69 11.27 -4.91
CA SER A 34 4.99 10.85 -5.43
C SER A 34 5.10 9.33 -5.55
N LEU A 35 4.53 8.60 -4.59
CA LEU A 35 4.49 7.14 -4.57
C LEU A 35 3.56 6.61 -5.66
N LEU A 36 2.33 7.15 -5.77
CA LEU A 36 1.35 6.76 -6.77
C LEU A 36 1.90 6.97 -8.19
N ARG A 37 2.59 8.09 -8.45
CA ARG A 37 3.28 8.32 -9.73
C ARG A 37 4.35 7.26 -9.99
N LYS A 38 5.20 6.96 -9.02
CA LYS A 38 6.26 5.95 -9.17
C LYS A 38 5.69 4.55 -9.47
N LEU A 39 4.62 4.16 -8.78
CA LEU A 39 3.95 2.87 -8.99
C LEU A 39 3.27 2.79 -10.36
N ARG A 40 2.61 3.87 -10.79
CA ARG A 40 2.05 3.93 -12.15
C ARG A 40 3.12 3.71 -13.22
N HIS A 41 4.33 4.24 -13.01
CA HIS A 41 5.44 4.08 -13.95
C HIS A 41 6.17 2.73 -13.83
N SER A 42 5.99 1.97 -12.74
CA SER A 42 6.65 0.67 -12.55
C SER A 42 5.97 -0.46 -13.33
N LYS A 43 4.74 -0.24 -13.83
CA LYS A 43 3.88 -1.24 -14.49
C LYS A 43 3.57 -2.47 -13.62
N ILE A 44 3.77 -2.36 -12.30
CA ILE A 44 3.35 -3.38 -11.35
C ILE A 44 1.86 -3.18 -11.08
N PRO A 45 1.02 -4.22 -11.18
CA PRO A 45 -0.37 -4.16 -10.76
C PRO A 45 -0.48 -3.53 -9.37
N THR A 46 -1.25 -2.45 -9.27
CA THR A 46 -1.33 -1.64 -8.06
C THR A 46 -2.78 -1.42 -7.69
N GLY A 47 -3.08 -1.61 -6.41
CA GLY A 47 -4.41 -1.46 -5.84
C GLY A 47 -4.41 -0.58 -4.60
N ILE A 48 -5.57 -0.01 -4.31
CA ILE A 48 -5.82 0.76 -3.09
C ILE A 48 -6.83 -0.02 -2.26
N SER A 49 -6.47 -0.34 -1.00
CA SER A 49 -7.44 -0.94 -0.09
C SER A 49 -8.35 0.12 0.50
N CYS A 50 -9.62 -0.21 0.60
CA CYS A 50 -10.65 0.58 1.25
C CYS A 50 -11.23 -0.25 2.41
N ASP A 51 -11.14 0.28 3.62
CA ASP A 51 -11.83 -0.28 4.78
C ASP A 51 -13.32 0.07 4.73
N VAL A 52 -14.18 -0.82 5.22
CA VAL A 52 -15.64 -0.61 5.28
C VAL A 52 -16.02 0.49 6.28
N GLY A 53 -15.14 0.84 7.24
CA GLY A 53 -15.37 1.90 8.21
C GLY A 53 -15.08 3.33 7.73
N LEU A 54 -14.74 3.54 6.46
CA LEU A 54 -14.40 4.86 5.93
C LEU A 54 -15.64 5.71 5.62
N SER A 55 -15.54 7.03 5.79
CA SER A 55 -16.59 7.96 5.36
C SER A 55 -16.68 8.03 3.83
N ASP A 56 -17.88 8.31 3.32
CA ASP A 56 -18.15 8.39 1.87
C ASP A 56 -17.20 9.34 1.14
N ASP A 57 -16.85 10.48 1.76
CA ASP A 57 -15.90 11.44 1.19
C ASP A 57 -14.51 10.84 0.98
N LYS A 58 -14.03 10.04 1.95
CA LYS A 58 -12.74 9.35 1.87
C LYS A 58 -12.77 8.28 0.80
N VAL A 59 -13.84 7.49 0.74
CA VAL A 59 -14.03 6.46 -0.29
C VAL A 59 -14.07 7.10 -1.68
N SER A 60 -14.77 8.22 -1.84
CA SER A 60 -14.84 8.99 -3.09
C SER A 60 -13.46 9.48 -3.52
N LEU A 61 -12.66 10.01 -2.59
CA LEU A 61 -11.29 10.44 -2.86
C LEU A 61 -10.39 9.27 -3.30
N LEU A 62 -10.44 8.14 -2.60
CA LEU A 62 -9.65 6.94 -2.94
C LEU A 62 -10.02 6.41 -4.33
N LYS A 63 -11.32 6.31 -4.63
CA LYS A 63 -11.81 5.92 -5.97
C LYS A 63 -11.36 6.90 -7.05
N ARG A 64 -11.37 8.21 -6.76
CA ARG A 64 -10.86 9.22 -7.69
C ARG A 64 -9.37 9.03 -7.98
N LEU A 65 -8.58 8.68 -6.97
CA LEU A 65 -7.14 8.41 -7.14
C LEU A 65 -6.88 7.13 -7.88
N ALA A 66 -7.62 6.07 -7.57
CA ALA A 66 -7.56 4.82 -8.30
C ALA A 66 -7.82 5.07 -9.79
N THR A 67 -8.87 5.83 -10.12
CA THR A 67 -9.16 6.24 -11.50
C THR A 67 -8.04 7.08 -12.11
N LEU A 68 -7.53 8.09 -11.39
CA LEU A 68 -6.50 9.01 -11.86
C LEU A 68 -5.17 8.31 -12.20
N TYR A 69 -4.80 7.31 -11.40
CA TYR A 69 -3.55 6.56 -11.55
C TYR A 69 -3.73 5.22 -12.26
N SER A 70 -4.97 4.88 -12.65
CA SER A 70 -5.34 3.59 -13.27
C SER A 70 -5.01 2.40 -12.38
N PHE A 71 -5.37 2.51 -11.10
CA PHE A 71 -5.26 1.46 -10.09
C PHE A 71 -6.64 0.87 -9.79
N ASP A 72 -6.63 -0.32 -9.21
CA ASP A 72 -7.84 -0.99 -8.73
C ASP A 72 -8.17 -0.59 -7.29
N CYS A 73 -9.44 -0.65 -6.92
CA CYS A 73 -9.89 -0.49 -5.54
C CYS A 73 -10.43 -1.81 -5.02
N PHE A 74 -9.97 -2.23 -3.84
CA PHE A 74 -10.41 -3.46 -3.20
C PHE A 74 -10.93 -3.17 -1.80
N ILE A 75 -11.98 -3.86 -1.40
CA ILE A 75 -12.48 -3.81 -0.03
C ILE A 75 -11.69 -4.82 0.79
N LEU A 76 -10.95 -4.37 1.80
CA LEU A 76 -10.04 -5.23 2.54
C LEU A 76 -10.22 -5.05 4.04
N ASN A 77 -10.80 -6.07 4.68
CA ASN A 77 -11.02 -6.12 6.12
C ASN A 77 -10.51 -7.45 6.69
N GLU A 78 -10.36 -7.51 8.02
CA GLU A 78 -9.97 -8.71 8.77
C GLU A 78 -10.79 -9.97 8.48
N SER A 79 -12.09 -9.82 8.21
CA SER A 79 -12.98 -10.94 7.94
C SER A 79 -13.05 -11.35 6.46
N SER A 80 -12.59 -10.48 5.54
CA SER A 80 -12.80 -10.64 4.09
C SER A 80 -11.49 -10.74 3.30
N VAL A 81 -10.39 -11.11 3.95
CA VAL A 81 -9.06 -11.21 3.30
C VAL A 81 -9.06 -12.21 2.16
N ASP A 82 -9.67 -13.37 2.35
CA ASP A 82 -9.73 -14.42 1.34
C ASP A 82 -10.58 -13.98 0.14
N ASP A 83 -11.70 -13.31 0.39
CA ASP A 83 -12.54 -12.74 -0.66
C ASP A 83 -11.78 -11.67 -1.46
N ALA A 84 -11.13 -10.74 -0.76
CA ALA A 84 -10.30 -9.70 -1.39
C ALA A 84 -9.17 -10.32 -2.22
N LYS A 85 -8.51 -11.37 -1.72
CA LYS A 85 -7.48 -12.09 -2.47
C LYS A 85 -8.04 -12.66 -3.78
N ASN A 86 -9.23 -13.27 -3.74
CA ASN A 86 -9.87 -13.79 -4.94
C ASN A 86 -10.21 -12.66 -5.92
N GLU A 87 -10.74 -11.52 -5.44
CA GLU A 87 -11.01 -10.35 -6.28
C GLU A 87 -9.73 -9.80 -6.93
N ILE A 88 -8.63 -9.73 -6.18
CA ILE A 88 -7.32 -9.29 -6.70
C ILE A 88 -6.81 -10.25 -7.76
N MET A 89 -6.92 -11.56 -7.54
CA MET A 89 -6.52 -12.55 -8.53
C MET A 89 -7.40 -12.49 -9.79
N LEU A 90 -8.68 -12.15 -9.67
CA LEU A 90 -9.56 -11.93 -10.81
C LEU A 90 -9.19 -10.65 -11.58
N ALA A 91 -8.81 -9.58 -10.88
CA ALA A 91 -8.45 -8.31 -11.49
C ALA A 91 -7.07 -8.34 -12.17
N TRP A 92 -6.08 -8.95 -11.53
CA TRP A 92 -4.68 -8.93 -11.99
C TRP A 92 -4.24 -10.21 -12.69
N GLY A 93 -5.01 -11.30 -12.56
CA GLY A 93 -4.63 -12.62 -13.04
C GLY A 93 -3.52 -13.26 -12.20
N ASP A 94 -2.82 -14.20 -12.80
CA ASP A 94 -1.62 -14.77 -12.19
C ASP A 94 -0.49 -13.73 -12.23
N THR A 95 -0.20 -13.16 -11.06
CA THR A 95 0.84 -12.13 -10.90
C THR A 95 2.26 -12.71 -10.84
N GLY A 96 2.41 -14.05 -10.82
CA GLY A 96 3.72 -14.72 -10.83
C GLY A 96 4.62 -14.39 -9.63
N GLY A 97 4.07 -13.78 -8.58
CA GLY A 97 4.81 -13.28 -7.42
C GLY A 97 3.91 -12.98 -6.23
N SER A 98 4.51 -12.53 -5.12
CA SER A 98 3.77 -12.18 -3.91
C SER A 98 3.16 -10.79 -4.01
N ILE A 99 1.99 -10.61 -3.41
CA ILE A 99 1.36 -9.31 -3.24
C ILE A 99 2.04 -8.57 -2.08
N LEU A 100 2.44 -7.32 -2.32
CA LEU A 100 3.04 -6.43 -1.32
C LEU A 100 1.98 -5.51 -0.74
N TYR A 101 1.61 -5.70 0.52
CA TYR A 101 0.73 -4.82 1.27
C TYR A 101 1.54 -3.73 1.99
N VAL A 102 1.31 -2.47 1.66
CA VAL A 102 1.96 -1.32 2.30
C VAL A 102 0.95 -0.63 3.19
N VAL A 103 1.30 -0.42 4.46
CA VAL A 103 0.36 0.05 5.50
C VAL A 103 1.04 0.97 6.49
N SER A 104 0.27 1.88 7.10
CA SER A 104 0.78 2.70 8.22
C SER A 104 0.85 1.88 9.52
N ASP A 105 1.63 2.33 10.50
CA ASP A 105 1.86 1.63 11.79
C ASP A 105 0.59 1.41 12.67
N LYS A 106 -0.58 1.84 12.17
CA LYS A 106 -1.86 1.86 12.91
C LYS A 106 -2.66 0.55 12.85
N LYS A 107 -2.31 -0.42 11.97
CA LYS A 107 -3.12 -1.65 11.73
C LYS A 107 -2.34 -2.95 11.93
N LYS A 108 -1.76 -3.18 13.12
CA LYS A 108 -0.91 -4.35 13.41
C LYS A 108 -1.67 -5.69 13.49
N GLU A 109 -2.95 -5.65 13.86
CA GLU A 109 -3.77 -6.85 14.08
C GLU A 109 -4.08 -7.61 12.77
N PHE A 110 -3.98 -6.91 11.64
CA PHE A 110 -4.25 -7.46 10.32
C PHE A 110 -3.10 -8.29 9.73
N PHE A 111 -1.89 -8.14 10.25
CA PHE A 111 -0.68 -8.70 9.63
C PHE A 111 -0.59 -10.24 9.64
N PRO A 112 -0.97 -10.94 10.73
CA PRO A 112 -0.90 -12.40 10.76
C PRO A 112 -1.74 -13.06 9.67
N LYS A 113 -2.96 -12.54 9.40
CA LYS A 113 -3.85 -13.06 8.36
C LYS A 113 -3.26 -12.86 6.96
N LEU A 114 -2.80 -11.65 6.66
CA LEU A 114 -2.15 -11.35 5.38
C LEU A 114 -0.90 -12.20 5.14
N SER A 115 -0.10 -12.42 6.18
CA SER A 115 1.10 -13.28 6.09
C SER A 115 0.72 -14.73 5.79
N ASN A 116 -0.37 -15.24 6.36
CA ASN A 116 -0.86 -16.60 6.06
C ASN A 116 -1.32 -16.73 4.60
N CYS A 117 -1.77 -15.64 3.98
CA CYS A 117 -2.16 -15.61 2.57
C CYS A 117 -0.96 -15.52 1.59
N GLY A 118 0.27 -15.46 2.11
CA GLY A 118 1.51 -15.36 1.34
C GLY A 118 1.86 -13.93 0.90
N TRP A 119 1.27 -12.92 1.54
CA TRP A 119 1.51 -11.51 1.22
C TRP A 119 2.70 -10.97 2.01
N LEU A 120 3.43 -10.06 1.37
CA LEU A 120 4.53 -9.33 1.99
C LEU A 120 3.98 -8.05 2.62
N ILE A 121 4.33 -7.78 3.86
CA ILE A 121 3.79 -6.62 4.58
C ILE A 121 4.91 -5.61 4.84
N VAL A 122 4.65 -4.36 4.47
CA VAL A 122 5.56 -3.23 4.66
C VAL A 122 4.86 -2.18 5.49
N VAL A 123 5.39 -1.97 6.70
CA VAL A 123 4.87 -0.94 7.59
C VAL A 123 5.68 0.34 7.43
N LEU A 124 4.98 1.41 7.01
CA LEU A 124 5.52 2.75 6.95
C LEU A 124 5.30 3.47 8.28
N ARG A 125 6.40 3.70 9.01
CA ARG A 125 6.41 4.55 10.20
C ARG A 125 6.71 5.99 9.80
N SER A 126 5.83 6.92 10.17
CA SER A 126 6.16 8.35 10.14
C SER A 126 7.17 8.60 11.27
N LEU A 127 8.44 8.85 10.94
CA LEU A 127 9.35 9.42 11.92
C LEU A 127 8.83 10.82 12.24
N GLY A 128 8.41 11.06 13.47
CA GLY A 128 8.11 12.40 13.94
C GLY A 128 9.32 13.30 13.68
N GLN A 129 9.05 14.47 13.10
CA GLN A 129 9.91 15.64 12.96
C GLN A 129 11.37 15.46 13.46
N GLU A 130 12.29 15.13 12.57
CA GLU A 130 13.64 15.66 12.68
C GLU A 130 14.27 15.84 11.29
N SER A 131 14.43 17.11 10.93
CA SER A 131 15.34 17.70 9.95
C SER A 131 15.39 17.14 8.52
N ALA A 132 15.11 18.06 7.58
CA ALA A 132 15.38 18.03 6.15
C ALA A 132 16.47 17.05 5.68
N ALA A 133 16.07 15.90 5.16
CA ALA A 133 16.65 15.22 4.00
C ALA A 133 15.87 13.93 3.78
N GLU A 134 15.44 13.71 2.54
CA GLU A 134 15.03 12.42 1.97
C GLU A 134 14.11 11.55 2.85
N GLY A 135 12.82 11.49 2.48
CA GLY A 135 11.89 10.53 3.08
C GLY A 135 12.38 9.10 2.93
N VAL A 136 13.08 8.60 3.97
CA VAL A 136 13.55 7.22 4.04
C VAL A 136 12.34 6.36 4.39
N VAL A 137 11.77 5.73 3.37
CA VAL A 137 10.83 4.62 3.50
C VAL A 137 11.59 3.45 4.15
N ARG A 138 11.53 3.34 5.48
CA ARG A 138 12.03 2.16 6.19
C ARG A 138 11.04 1.03 5.99
N VAL A 139 11.33 0.16 5.03
CA VAL A 139 10.62 -1.10 4.82
C VAL A 139 10.96 -2.04 5.98
N GLN A 140 10.07 -2.15 6.96
CA GLN A 140 10.15 -3.26 7.92
C GLN A 140 9.33 -4.42 7.35
N THR A 141 10.02 -5.35 6.70
CA THR A 141 9.45 -6.66 6.35
C THR A 141 9.23 -7.43 7.65
N CYS A 142 7.97 -7.65 8.05
CA CYS A 142 7.69 -8.65 9.07
C CYS A 142 7.86 -10.03 8.40
N GLY A 143 8.85 -10.82 8.86
CA GLY A 143 9.36 -12.11 8.35
C GLY A 143 8.74 -12.66 7.07
N ILE A 144 9.46 -12.76 5.95
CA ILE A 144 10.42 -13.85 5.72
C ILE A 144 11.80 -13.30 5.29
N THR A 145 12.79 -13.72 6.07
CA THR A 145 14.26 -13.76 5.89
C THR A 145 14.87 -13.21 4.58
N LYS A 146 15.67 -12.14 4.74
CA LYS A 146 16.86 -11.74 3.94
C LYS A 146 16.67 -11.63 2.41
N GLY A 147 16.45 -10.41 1.89
CA GLY A 147 16.65 -10.19 0.46
C GLY A 147 16.27 -8.85 -0.18
N LEU A 148 15.83 -7.83 0.57
CA LEU A 148 15.26 -6.59 -0.02
C LEU A 148 16.14 -5.34 0.15
N THR A 149 17.46 -5.49 0.22
CA THR A 149 18.39 -4.35 0.29
C THR A 149 18.93 -3.90 -1.09
N THR A 150 18.49 -4.49 -2.21
CA THR A 150 19.18 -4.29 -3.51
C THR A 150 18.27 -3.88 -4.68
N LEU A 151 17.30 -2.98 -4.48
CA LEU A 151 16.53 -2.40 -5.60
C LEU A 151 16.64 -0.88 -5.73
N TYR A 152 17.61 -0.24 -5.05
CA TYR A 152 17.86 1.19 -5.23
C TYR A 152 19.32 1.53 -5.50
N ASN A 153 19.97 0.82 -6.44
CA ASN A 153 21.14 1.36 -7.17
C ASN A 153 21.56 0.48 -8.35
N LYS A 154 20.91 0.61 -9.51
CA LYS A 154 21.59 0.37 -10.80
C LYS A 154 20.76 0.88 -11.98
N ARG A 155 20.80 2.20 -12.20
CA ARG A 155 20.65 2.77 -13.54
C ARG A 155 21.33 4.14 -13.62
N LYS A 156 22.66 4.14 -13.56
CA LYS A 156 23.46 5.20 -14.13
C LYS A 156 24.77 4.62 -14.64
N ARG A 157 24.93 4.80 -15.96
CA ARG A 157 26.08 4.54 -16.84
C ARG A 157 26.25 3.09 -17.29
#